data_AF-A0A351CJU2-F1
#
_entry.id   AF-A0A351CJU2-F1
#
_cell.length_a   1.000
_cell.length_b   1.000
_cell.length_c   1.000
_cell.angle_alpha   90.00
_cell.angle_beta   90.00
_cell.angle_gamma   90.00
#
_symmetry.space_group_name_H-M   'P 1'
#
loop_
_entity.id
_entity.type
_entity.pdbx_description
1 polymer ?
#
loop_
_entity_poly.entity_id
_entity_poly.type
_entity_poly.pdbx_seq_one_letter_code
_entity_poly.pdbx_strand_id
1 'polypeptide(L)'
;TKDYIVVEGAGGIYSPIASKTLNIDLAKALSLPVVLIIKDELGAINQALLSLQAAQQQELKVAMIVLNQIHANSLDNKKAISSYTKTPVVIFRDNDPKGFERDV
;
A
#
# COMPACT_ATOMS: atom_id res chain seq x y z
N THR A 1 -8.66 -15.89 -21.76
CA THR A 1 -8.55 -14.53 -21.19
C THR A 1 -8.42 -14.65 -19.69
N LYS A 2 -7.52 -13.87 -19.06
CA LYS A 2 -7.51 -13.74 -17.59
C LYS A 2 -8.23 -12.44 -17.28
N ASP A 3 -9.40 -12.54 -16.67
CA ASP A 3 -10.12 -11.38 -16.18
C ASP A 3 -9.55 -11.03 -14.80
N TYR A 4 -9.26 -9.75 -14.58
CA TYR A 4 -8.72 -9.24 -13.33
C TYR A 4 -9.71 -8.25 -12.72
N ILE A 5 -9.81 -8.26 -11.40
CA ILE A 5 -10.62 -7.31 -10.63
C ILE A 5 -9.70 -6.52 -9.72
N VAL A 6 -9.83 -5.20 -9.77
CA VAL A 6 -9.21 -4.27 -8.84
C VAL A 6 -10.33 -3.59 -8.07
N VAL A 7 -10.19 -3.53 -6.74
CA VAL A 7 -11.11 -2.79 -5.87
C VAL A 7 -10.32 -1.69 -5.18
N GLU A 8 -10.70 -0.45 -5.44
CA GLU A 8 -10.14 0.72 -4.76
C GLU A 8 -11.08 1.14 -3.62
N GLY A 9 -10.52 1.35 -2.42
CA GLY A 9 -11.25 1.95 -1.32
C GLY A 9 -11.39 3.47 -1.47
N ALA A 10 -11.92 4.13 -0.44
CA ALA A 10 -11.97 5.60 -0.41
C ALA A 10 -11.17 6.14 0.77
N GLY A 11 -10.02 6.78 0.50
CA GLY A 11 -9.12 7.27 1.55
C GLY A 11 -8.15 6.19 2.06
N GLY A 12 -7.87 6.20 3.37
CA GLY A 12 -6.95 5.27 4.03
C GLY A 12 -7.63 4.03 4.59
N ILE A 13 -6.84 3.12 5.18
CA ILE A 13 -7.34 1.82 5.68
C ILE A 13 -8.45 1.93 6.75
N TYR A 14 -8.41 2.98 7.58
CA TYR A 14 -9.44 3.28 8.57
C TYR A 14 -10.36 4.43 8.15
N SER A 15 -10.36 4.83 6.87
CA SER A 15 -11.34 5.81 6.40
C SER A 15 -12.75 5.21 6.42
N PRO A 16 -13.75 5.94 6.93
CA PRO A 16 -15.14 5.52 6.87
C PRO A 16 -15.65 5.46 5.42
N ILE A 17 -16.34 4.38 5.08
CA ILE A 17 -17.01 4.20 3.78
C ILE A 17 -18.53 4.16 3.89
N ALA A 18 -19.04 3.89 5.08
CA ALA A 18 -20.45 3.95 5.42
C ALA A 18 -20.62 4.15 6.93
N SER A 19 -21.86 4.28 7.40
CA SER A 19 -22.16 4.33 8.83
C SER A 19 -21.60 3.09 9.53
N LYS A 20 -20.74 3.30 10.53
CA LYS A 20 -20.07 2.24 11.32
C LYS A 20 -19.27 1.22 10.47
N THR A 21 -18.82 1.60 9.28
CA THR A 21 -18.05 0.73 8.38
C THR A 21 -16.84 1.47 7.83
N LEU A 22 -15.66 0.87 7.94
CA LEU A 22 -14.38 1.38 7.46
C LEU A 22 -13.88 0.59 6.24
N ASN A 23 -12.92 1.12 5.49
CA ASN A 23 -12.26 0.37 4.40
C ASN A 23 -11.70 -0.99 4.86
N ILE A 24 -11.21 -1.08 6.09
CA ILE A 24 -10.69 -2.35 6.63
C ILE A 24 -11.78 -3.43 6.73
N ASP A 25 -13.02 -3.03 7.01
CA ASP A 25 -14.15 -3.96 7.09
C ASP A 25 -14.51 -4.50 5.70
N LEU A 26 -14.48 -3.62 4.69
CA LEU A 26 -14.63 -4.01 3.30
C LEU A 26 -13.52 -4.96 2.85
N ALA A 27 -12.26 -4.65 3.17
CA ALA A 27 -11.11 -5.50 2.83
C ALA A 27 -11.26 -6.91 3.44
N LYS A 28 -11.71 -7.00 4.70
CA LYS A 28 -12.01 -8.27 5.37
C LYS A 28 -13.14 -9.03 4.68
N ALA A 29 -14.25 -8.35 4.38
CA ALA A 29 -15.40 -8.95 3.73
C ALA A 29 -15.07 -9.54 2.35
N LEU A 30 -14.20 -8.85 1.60
CA LEU A 30 -13.75 -9.32 0.28
C LEU A 30 -12.69 -10.43 0.38
N SER A 31 -11.95 -10.50 1.49
CA SER A 31 -10.86 -11.47 1.70
C SER A 31 -9.83 -11.49 0.56
N LEU A 32 -9.62 -10.33 -0.08
CA LEU A 32 -8.65 -10.14 -1.14
C LEU A 32 -7.31 -9.65 -0.58
N PRO A 33 -6.17 -9.96 -1.23
CA PRO A 33 -4.89 -9.36 -0.87
C PRO A 33 -4.94 -7.83 -1.01
N VAL A 34 -4.39 -7.13 -0.02
CA VAL A 34 -4.34 -5.66 0.01
C VAL A 34 -3.02 -5.16 -0.55
N VAL A 35 -3.06 -4.11 -1.36
CA VAL A 35 -1.89 -3.31 -1.75
C VAL A 35 -1.96 -1.97 -1.04
N LEU A 36 -0.92 -1.61 -0.30
CA LEU A 36 -0.84 -0.32 0.38
C LEU A 36 -0.08 0.66 -0.50
N ILE A 37 -0.73 1.74 -0.94
CA ILE A 37 -0.10 2.79 -1.73
C ILE A 37 0.19 3.98 -0.82
N ILE A 38 1.46 4.35 -0.71
CA ILE A 38 1.95 5.42 0.16
C ILE A 38 2.67 6.45 -0.72
N LYS A 39 2.35 7.73 -0.55
CA LYS A 39 3.07 8.79 -1.25
C LYS A 39 4.52 8.82 -0.76
N ASP A 40 5.48 8.80 -1.68
CA ASP A 40 6.90 8.80 -1.34
C ASP A 40 7.38 10.21 -0.99
N GLU A 41 7.18 10.60 0.27
CA GLU A 41 7.55 11.91 0.81
C GLU A 41 7.90 11.82 2.31
N LEU A 42 8.20 12.96 2.93
CA LEU A 42 8.44 13.02 4.37
C LEU A 42 7.20 12.52 5.13
N GLY A 43 7.37 11.52 6.00
CA GLY A 43 6.29 10.87 6.73
C GLY A 43 5.83 9.53 6.15
N ALA A 44 6.30 9.15 4.96
CA ALA A 44 5.94 7.89 4.31
C ALA A 44 6.23 6.64 5.18
N ILE A 45 7.37 6.63 5.89
CA ILE A 45 7.75 5.52 6.77
C ILE A 45 6.67 5.27 7.83
N ASN A 46 6.24 6.33 8.53
CA ASN A 46 5.20 6.23 9.55
C ASN A 46 3.86 5.79 8.96
N GLN A 47 3.43 6.39 7.85
CA GLN A 47 2.18 6.04 7.19
C GLN A 47 2.16 4.58 6.72
N ALA A 48 3.26 4.10 6.14
CA ALA A 48 3.42 2.72 5.68
C ALA A 48 3.33 1.72 6.85
N LEU A 49 4.09 1.95 7.91
CA LEU A 49 4.15 1.03 9.05
C LEU A 49 2.84 1.00 9.84
N LEU A 50 2.19 2.17 10.06
CA LEU A 50 0.88 2.23 10.71
C LEU A 50 -0.20 1.52 9.89
N SER A 51 -0.22 1.74 8.57
CA SER A 51 -1.21 1.09 7.68
C SER A 51 -0.98 -0.41 7.58
N LEU A 52 0.27 -0.85 7.50
CA LEU A 52 0.65 -2.25 7.51
C LEU A 52 0.23 -2.93 8.82
N GLN A 53 0.54 -2.32 9.96
CA GLN A 53 0.17 -2.86 11.27
C GLN A 53 -1.34 -2.96 11.42
N ALA A 54 -2.10 -1.95 10.99
CA ALA A 54 -3.56 -1.98 10.99
C ALA A 54 -4.12 -3.16 10.18
N ALA A 55 -3.59 -3.37 8.96
CA ALA A 55 -3.99 -4.50 8.12
C ALA A 55 -3.68 -5.86 8.77
N GLN A 56 -2.46 -6.01 9.31
CA GLN A 56 -2.00 -7.25 9.94
C GLN A 56 -2.79 -7.59 11.22
N GLN A 57 -3.17 -6.58 12.01
CA GLN A 57 -4.02 -6.76 13.19
C GLN A 57 -5.42 -7.29 12.85
N GLN A 58 -5.86 -7.11 11.60
CA GLN A 58 -7.10 -7.67 11.07
C GLN A 58 -6.87 -8.93 10.22
N GLU A 59 -5.69 -9.55 10.33
CA GLU A 59 -5.29 -10.75 9.61
C GLU A 59 -5.35 -10.62 8.08
N LEU A 60 -5.31 -9.39 7.56
CA LEU A 60 -5.31 -9.13 6.13
C LEU A 60 -3.94 -9.43 5.52
N LYS A 61 -3.94 -10.16 4.41
CA LYS A 61 -2.73 -10.38 3.60
C LYS A 61 -2.38 -9.09 2.84
N VAL A 62 -1.32 -8.42 3.25
CA VAL A 62 -0.73 -7.32 2.47
C VAL A 62 0.23 -7.89 1.44
N ALA A 63 -0.11 -7.75 0.16
CA ALA A 63 0.70 -8.26 -0.95
C ALA A 63 1.98 -7.44 -1.14
N MET A 64 1.89 -6.12 -1.05
CA MET A 64 3.02 -5.20 -1.16
C MET A 64 2.67 -3.81 -0.65
N ILE A 65 3.71 -3.02 -0.40
CA ILE A 65 3.67 -1.57 -0.19
C ILE A 65 4.25 -0.93 -1.46
N VAL A 66 3.51 -0.03 -2.08
CA VAL A 66 3.95 0.78 -3.22
C VAL A 66 4.23 2.19 -2.73
N LEU A 67 5.49 2.61 -2.81
CA LEU A 67 5.89 4.00 -2.67
C LEU A 67 5.65 4.72 -3.99
N ASN A 68 4.60 5.53 -4.06
CA ASN A 68 4.26 6.32 -5.23
C ASN A 68 5.07 7.63 -5.24
N GLN A 69 6.14 7.66 -6.03
CA GLN A 69 7.03 8.81 -6.16
C GLN A 69 6.54 9.77 -7.25
N ILE A 70 5.62 10.67 -6.84
CA ILE A 70 5.04 11.70 -7.70
C ILE A 70 6.07 12.80 -8.03
N HIS A 71 6.96 13.10 -7.09
CA HIS A 71 8.06 14.05 -7.27
C HIS A 71 9.38 13.38 -6.91
N ALA A 72 10.41 13.62 -7.72
CA ALA A 72 11.76 13.16 -7.42
C ALA A 72 12.22 13.69 -6.06
N ASN A 73 12.77 12.80 -5.25
CA ASN A 73 13.30 13.13 -3.93
C ASN A 73 14.53 12.25 -3.64
N SER A 74 15.29 12.61 -2.62
CA SER A 74 16.49 11.87 -2.18
C SER A 74 16.24 11.06 -0.90
N LEU A 75 14.99 10.75 -0.58
CA LEU A 75 14.62 9.99 0.62
C LEU A 75 14.90 8.51 0.39
N ASP A 76 15.36 7.83 1.44
CA ASP A 76 15.58 6.38 1.41
C ASP A 76 14.44 5.59 2.09
N ASN A 77 13.20 5.99 1.78
CA ASN A 77 11.99 5.43 2.38
C ASN A 77 11.86 3.93 2.12
N LYS A 78 12.19 3.46 0.90
CA LYS A 78 12.14 2.03 0.53
C LYS A 78 13.01 1.21 1.46
N LYS A 79 14.28 1.59 1.66
CA LYS A 79 15.20 0.86 2.54
C LYS A 79 14.74 0.91 3.99
N ALA A 80 14.34 2.07 4.48
CA ALA A 80 13.88 2.23 5.85
C ALA A 80 12.66 1.33 6.14
N ILE A 81 11.61 1.39 5.32
CA ILE A 81 10.41 0.55 5.49
C ILE A 81 10.78 -0.93 5.39
N SER A 82 11.61 -1.31 4.40
CA SER A 82 12.05 -2.70 4.20
C SER A 82 12.82 -3.29 5.39
N SER A 83 13.46 -2.47 6.23
CA SER A 83 14.12 -2.96 7.46
C SER A 83 13.15 -3.37 8.57
N TYR A 84 11.89 -2.95 8.52
CA TYR A 84 10.87 -3.23 9.54
C TYR A 84 9.82 -4.25 9.10
N THR A 85 9.80 -4.66 7.82
CA THR A 85 8.80 -5.61 7.31
C THR A 85 9.37 -6.57 6.28
N LYS A 86 8.76 -7.76 6.19
CA LYS A 86 9.00 -8.73 5.12
C LYS A 86 8.08 -8.51 3.92
N THR A 87 7.07 -7.63 4.04
CA THR A 87 6.19 -7.26 2.94
C THR A 87 7.03 -6.57 1.84
N PRO A 88 6.90 -6.98 0.56
CA PRO A 88 7.60 -6.32 -0.53
C PRO A 88 7.33 -4.81 -0.56
N VAL A 89 8.38 -4.01 -0.71
CA VAL A 89 8.30 -2.56 -0.87
C VAL A 89 8.86 -2.19 -2.22
N VAL A 90 8.03 -1.62 -3.09
CA VAL A 90 8.38 -1.25 -4.46
C VAL A 90 8.18 0.26 -4.65
N ILE A 91 8.90 0.86 -5.60
CA ILE A 91 8.72 2.28 -5.93
C ILE A 91 8.07 2.36 -7.30
N PHE A 92 6.95 3.08 -7.38
CA PHE A 92 6.32 3.44 -8.64
C PHE A 92 6.71 4.87 -9.02
N ARG A 93 7.07 5.05 -10.30
CA ARG A 93 7.33 6.36 -10.92
C ARG A 93 6.59 6.39 -12.24
N ASP A 94 5.82 7.45 -12.48
CA ASP A 94 5.03 7.59 -13.71
C ASP A 94 5.94 7.65 -14.97
N ASN A 95 7.16 8.18 -14.84
CA ASN A 95 8.13 8.24 -15.92
C ASN A 95 8.99 6.97 -16.10
N ASP A 96 8.82 5.94 -15.26
CA ASP A 96 9.53 4.65 -15.37
C ASP A 96 8.61 3.44 -15.06
N PRO A 97 7.54 3.24 -15.85
CA PRO A 97 6.62 2.11 -15.66
C PRO A 97 7.30 0.76 -15.88
N LYS A 98 8.26 0.69 -16.83
CA LYS A 98 9.04 -0.53 -17.07
C LYS A 98 9.97 -0.88 -15.91
N GLY A 99 10.44 0.13 -15.17
CA GLY A 99 11.18 -0.07 -13.94
C GLY A 99 10.33 -0.71 -12.86
N PHE A 100 9.11 -0.21 -12.69
CA PHE A 100 8.16 -0.81 -11.79
C PHE A 100 7.87 -2.27 -12.14
N GLU A 101 7.56 -2.59 -13.40
CA GLU A 101 7.27 -3.97 -13.86
C GLU A 101 8.38 -4.99 -13.56
N ARG A 102 9.64 -4.58 -13.43
CA ARG A 102 10.75 -5.47 -13.07
C ARG A 102 10.83 -5.76 -11.56
N ASP A 103 10.29 -4.86 -10.75
CA ASP A 103 10.35 -4.89 -9.29
C ASP A 103 9.15 -5.63 -8.66
N VAL A 104 8.11 -5.97 -9.44
CA VAL A 104 6.86 -6.62 -9.00
C VAL A 104 6.76 -8.10 -9.38
#